data_AF-A0A251SWN3-F1
#
_entry.id   AF-A0A251SWN3-F1
#
_cell.length_a   1.000
_cell.length_b   1.000
_cell.length_c   1.000
_cell.angle_alpha   90.00
_cell.angle_beta   90.00
_cell.angle_gamma   90.00
#
_symmetry.space_group_name_H-M   'P 1'
#
loop_
_entity.id
_entity.type
_entity.pdbx_description
1 polymer ?
#
loop_
_entity_poly.entity_id
_entity_poly.type
_entity_poly.pdbx_seq_one_letter_code
_entity_poly.pdbx_strand_id
1 'polypeptide(L)'
;MTSRTLRQIGTAATIDLIGEDLLHNIVGRLPATSFASAACVSRFWNLVCDRVLCRPKLSSACSPNPSLEVAVEEVVNKVLSEPIRPHFAIASLVGSFENYEAEDALEEARGLITAAVGTHVPVITHCSLGIISDESQEVTYMLPIASPAYRVFNPNVLIQGKSNSNRIMLTVGFLPGMKVTAIPLLQQIEEPETLMFDKFVTDIREFSTSVSGCNSPAAIIMFGDRYHDGIINVVEKMDYAMSPKTVIVGDPFSRFQYTKDPHDVYAAVALVFAVERNKPPGIGETQFHAVLASRLSPVGPTYKVSFVRKNSTWIAARREGSHENIDGETLLNQVYDALGKRIPRRCLFIAVTKKRKCSFGQEKAGCMTSLTFHKVSGTSQEYLHVFGVDIKTGDTFRFYHPSDAGLSSVTAVSSHLRSFNQRGNNTTGGDKHEVFGGLIFTCGGENFFGQSNIDSSPFLDNFPGVTLGGTLCRRVIGRGVLTLYPKESQGQKAVRSCVHPGGIVYLIMSYTP
;
A
#
# COMPACT_ATOMS: atom_id res chain seq x y z
N MET A 1 -6.78 56.81 61.34
CA MET A 1 -6.69 55.34 61.38
C MET A 1 -6.62 54.81 59.97
N THR A 2 -5.64 53.95 59.74
CA THR A 2 -5.00 53.61 58.48
C THR A 2 -5.81 52.70 57.56
N SER A 3 -5.73 53.02 56.27
CA SER A 3 -5.93 52.16 55.10
C SER A 3 -5.47 50.72 55.33
N ARG A 4 -6.39 49.78 55.58
CA ARG A 4 -6.07 48.35 55.56
C ARG A 4 -7.28 47.40 55.54
N THR A 5 -8.24 47.57 54.64
CA THR A 5 -9.21 46.48 54.34
C THR A 5 -9.91 46.64 52.99
N LEU A 6 -9.14 46.81 51.92
CA LEU A 6 -9.55 46.40 50.58
C LEU A 6 -8.62 45.26 50.17
N ARG A 7 -8.85 44.08 50.76
CA ARG A 7 -8.39 42.83 50.15
C ARG A 7 -9.20 42.70 48.86
N GLN A 8 -8.60 43.11 47.74
CA GLN A 8 -8.91 42.54 46.44
C GLN A 8 -8.77 41.02 46.61
N ILE A 9 -9.91 40.34 46.76
CA ILE A 9 -10.02 38.94 46.38
C ILE A 9 -9.89 39.00 44.87
N GLY A 10 -8.66 38.98 44.37
CA GLY A 10 -8.39 38.63 42.99
C GLY A 10 -8.88 37.20 42.84
N THR A 11 -10.14 37.03 42.44
CA THR A 11 -10.61 35.79 41.86
C THR A 11 -9.59 35.44 40.79
N ALA A 12 -8.79 34.40 41.03
CA ALA A 12 -7.90 33.88 40.02
C ALA A 12 -8.76 33.68 38.76
N ALA A 13 -8.45 34.40 37.69
CA ALA A 13 -9.14 34.22 36.43
C ALA A 13 -8.91 32.76 36.03
N THR A 14 -9.90 31.91 36.24
CA THR A 14 -9.84 30.51 35.84
C THR A 14 -9.83 30.48 34.32
N ILE A 15 -9.01 29.61 33.72
CA ILE A 15 -9.00 29.42 32.27
C ILE A 15 -10.41 29.05 31.75
N ASP A 16 -11.28 28.52 32.60
CA ASP A 16 -12.69 28.27 32.28
C ASP A 16 -13.51 29.55 31.93
N LEU A 17 -13.00 30.75 32.24
CA LEU A 17 -13.58 32.03 31.82
C LEU A 17 -13.15 32.44 30.40
N ILE A 18 -12.14 31.76 29.82
CA ILE A 18 -11.69 31.96 28.45
C ILE A 18 -12.72 31.23 27.57
N GLY A 19 -13.54 31.99 26.84
CA GLY A 19 -14.64 31.46 26.03
C GLY A 19 -14.21 30.32 25.09
N GLU A 20 -15.17 29.47 24.71
CA GLU A 20 -14.94 28.24 23.96
C GLU A 20 -14.11 28.43 22.68
N ASP A 21 -14.37 29.48 21.91
CA ASP A 21 -13.65 29.77 20.66
C ASP A 21 -12.16 30.04 20.88
N LEU A 22 -11.84 30.75 21.96
CA LEU A 22 -10.45 31.07 22.30
C LEU A 22 -9.73 29.82 22.83
N LEU A 23 -10.39 29.01 23.65
CA LEU A 23 -9.84 27.73 24.09
C LEU A 23 -9.60 26.79 22.88
N HIS A 24 -10.56 26.69 21.96
CA HIS A 24 -10.43 25.92 20.72
C HIS A 24 -9.21 26.34 19.90
N ASN A 25 -9.00 27.65 19.73
CA ASN A 25 -7.83 28.18 19.01
C ASN A 25 -6.51 27.87 19.74
N ILE A 26 -6.48 27.95 21.08
CA ILE A 26 -5.29 27.61 21.87
C ILE A 26 -4.96 26.13 21.73
N VAL A 27 -5.93 25.23 21.97
CA VAL A 27 -5.68 23.79 21.89
C VAL A 27 -5.39 23.35 20.46
N GLY A 28 -6.00 23.99 19.46
CA GLY A 28 -5.75 23.73 18.04
C GLY A 28 -4.31 24.00 17.56
N ARG A 29 -3.48 24.65 18.38
CA ARG A 29 -2.07 24.95 18.08
C ARG A 29 -1.09 24.10 18.90
N LEU A 30 -1.59 23.20 19.73
CA LEU A 30 -0.74 22.36 20.56
C LEU A 30 -0.16 21.19 19.75
N PRO A 31 1.09 20.77 20.01
CA PRO A 31 1.58 19.49 19.56
C PRO A 31 0.71 18.34 20.06
N ALA A 32 0.72 17.20 19.36
CA ALA A 32 -0.18 16.08 19.64
C ALA A 32 -0.13 15.59 21.09
N THR A 33 1.05 15.56 21.71
CA THR A 33 1.24 15.12 23.11
C THR A 33 0.60 16.09 24.11
N SER A 34 0.87 17.39 23.97
CA SER A 34 0.26 18.43 24.80
C SER A 34 -1.25 18.51 24.57
N PHE A 35 -1.70 18.33 23.32
CA PHE A 35 -3.11 18.26 22.96
C PHE A 35 -3.82 17.08 23.62
N ALA A 36 -3.19 15.90 23.65
CA ALA A 36 -3.73 14.73 24.35
C ALA A 36 -3.85 14.97 25.86
N SER A 37 -2.87 15.64 26.48
CA SER A 37 -2.97 16.04 27.89
C SER A 37 -4.09 17.05 28.14
N ALA A 38 -4.25 18.04 27.25
CA ALA A 38 -5.34 19.01 27.30
C ALA A 38 -6.72 18.34 27.27
N ALA A 39 -6.89 17.31 26.44
CA ALA A 39 -8.14 16.55 26.36
C ALA A 39 -8.50 15.76 27.63
N CYS A 40 -7.57 15.59 28.56
CA CYS A 40 -7.76 14.89 29.83
C CYS A 40 -7.99 15.82 31.03
N VAL A 41 -7.96 17.14 30.84
CA VAL A 41 -8.10 18.13 31.93
C VAL A 41 -9.52 18.12 32.53
N SER A 42 -10.54 18.19 31.68
CA SER A 42 -11.94 18.19 32.10
C SER A 42 -12.86 17.76 30.95
N ARG A 43 -14.14 17.48 31.24
CA ARG A 43 -15.14 17.17 30.20
C ARG A 43 -15.29 18.32 29.19
N PHE A 44 -15.20 19.57 29.64
CA PHE A 44 -15.31 20.73 28.76
C PHE A 44 -14.12 20.80 27.80
N TRP A 45 -12.89 20.67 28.30
CA TRP A 45 -11.70 20.66 27.44
C TRP A 45 -11.69 19.48 26.47
N ASN A 46 -12.16 18.31 26.93
CA ASN A 46 -12.31 17.13 26.10
C ASN A 46 -13.24 17.39 24.90
N LEU A 47 -14.42 18.00 25.15
CA LEU A 47 -15.36 18.38 24.10
C LEU A 47 -14.76 19.38 23.11
N VAL A 48 -14.00 20.37 23.60
CA VAL A 48 -13.33 21.35 22.72
C VAL A 48 -12.24 20.67 21.88
N CYS A 49 -11.46 19.76 22.47
CA CYS A 49 -10.46 18.97 21.73
C CYS A 49 -11.12 18.06 20.68
N ASP A 50 -12.26 17.46 20.98
CA ASP A 50 -12.98 16.61 20.03
C ASP A 50 -13.54 17.42 18.85
N ARG A 51 -13.85 18.72 19.05
CA ARG A 51 -14.16 19.63 17.94
C ARG A 51 -12.94 19.92 17.05
N VAL A 52 -11.75 20.06 17.62
CA VAL A 52 -10.51 20.19 16.83
C VAL A 52 -10.26 18.92 16.00
N LEU A 53 -10.47 17.75 16.60
CA LEU A 53 -10.29 16.44 15.96
C LEU A 53 -11.63 15.81 15.51
N CYS A 54 -12.51 16.60 14.89
CA CYS A 54 -13.76 16.09 14.33
C CYS A 54 -13.62 15.53 12.91
N ARG A 55 -12.51 15.86 12.22
CA ARG A 55 -12.25 15.48 10.83
C ARG A 55 -11.03 14.56 10.71
N PRO A 56 -11.00 13.68 9.70
CA PRO A 56 -9.82 12.87 9.44
C PRO A 56 -8.64 13.72 9.03
N LYS A 57 -7.45 13.25 9.39
CA LYS A 57 -6.18 13.90 9.09
C LYS A 57 -5.13 12.84 8.78
N LEU A 58 -4.32 13.11 7.76
CA LEU A 58 -3.10 12.37 7.47
C LEU A 58 -1.92 13.32 7.71
N SER A 59 -0.82 12.81 8.25
CA SER A 59 0.44 13.55 8.36
C SER A 59 1.58 12.62 7.94
N SER A 60 2.54 13.17 7.19
CA SER A 60 3.71 12.44 6.72
C SER A 60 4.95 13.30 6.86
N ALA A 61 6.09 12.68 7.15
CA ALA A 61 7.38 13.35 7.26
C ALA A 61 8.50 12.41 6.80
N CYS A 62 9.56 12.99 6.25
CA CYS A 62 10.76 12.28 5.83
C CYS A 62 12.01 12.87 6.52
N SER A 63 12.93 12.00 6.96
CA SER A 63 14.27 12.38 7.42
C SER A 63 15.35 11.65 6.62
N PRO A 64 16.38 12.36 6.13
CA PRO A 64 17.58 11.79 5.53
C PRO A 64 18.73 11.56 6.53
N ASN A 65 18.46 11.64 7.84
CA ASN A 65 19.50 11.53 8.84
C ASN A 65 20.09 10.11 8.86
N PRO A 66 21.43 9.94 8.88
CA PRO A 66 22.06 8.62 8.87
C PRO A 66 21.92 7.85 10.18
N SER A 67 21.67 8.52 11.32
CA SER A 67 21.36 7.87 12.60
C SER A 67 19.87 7.54 12.66
N LEU A 68 19.54 6.29 12.99
CA LEU A 68 18.15 5.83 13.02
C LEU A 68 17.35 6.55 14.09
N GLU A 69 17.91 6.72 15.27
CA GLU A 69 17.25 7.31 16.43
C GLU A 69 16.92 8.78 16.16
N VAL A 70 17.90 9.53 15.63
CA VAL A 70 17.70 10.94 15.27
C VAL A 70 16.74 11.06 14.10
N ALA A 71 16.83 10.18 13.09
CA ALA A 71 15.89 10.18 11.97
C ALA A 71 14.44 9.91 12.41
N VAL A 72 14.24 8.94 13.31
CA VAL A 72 12.93 8.62 13.90
C VAL A 72 12.43 9.79 14.74
N GLU A 73 13.26 10.39 15.58
CA GLU A 73 12.92 11.56 16.38
C GLU A 73 12.47 12.73 15.49
N GLU A 74 13.22 13.04 14.43
CA GLU A 74 12.88 14.09 13.47
C GLU A 74 11.50 13.87 12.82
N VAL A 75 11.22 12.67 12.31
CA VAL A 75 9.93 12.39 11.65
C VAL A 75 8.78 12.33 12.66
N VAL A 76 9.00 11.79 13.86
CA VAL A 76 7.99 11.75 14.93
C VAL A 76 7.63 13.16 15.38
N ASN A 77 8.62 14.00 15.68
CA ASN A 77 8.39 15.38 16.09
C ASN A 77 7.63 16.17 15.03
N LYS A 78 7.92 15.88 13.75
CA LYS A 78 7.25 16.54 12.63
C LYS A 78 5.80 16.10 12.46
N VAL A 79 5.51 14.80 12.43
CA VAL A 79 4.13 14.32 12.25
C VAL A 79 3.23 14.58 13.45
N LEU A 80 3.81 14.77 14.63
CA LEU A 80 3.11 15.09 15.88
C LEU A 80 3.17 16.58 16.26
N SER A 81 3.67 17.44 15.36
CA SER A 81 3.82 18.88 15.60
C SER A 81 2.49 19.63 15.73
N GLU A 82 1.42 19.08 15.17
CA GLU A 82 0.07 19.61 15.24
C GLU A 82 -0.88 18.61 15.94
N PRO A 83 -2.09 19.03 16.37
CA PRO A 83 -3.05 18.12 16.96
C PRO A 83 -3.38 16.94 16.03
N ILE A 84 -3.15 15.73 16.52
CA ILE A 84 -3.55 14.47 15.90
C ILE A 84 -3.62 13.37 16.99
N ARG A 85 -4.56 12.44 16.86
CA ARG A 85 -4.61 11.21 17.67
C ARG A 85 -4.43 10.01 16.75
N PRO A 86 -3.22 9.48 16.55
CA PRO A 86 -2.98 8.45 15.55
C PRO A 86 -3.86 7.21 15.75
N HIS A 87 -4.50 6.74 14.68
CA HIS A 87 -5.19 5.44 14.61
C HIS A 87 -4.33 4.37 13.94
N PHE A 88 -3.31 4.78 13.18
CA PHE A 88 -2.28 3.89 12.63
C PHE A 88 -1.01 4.68 12.31
N ALA A 89 0.10 3.96 12.18
CA ALA A 89 1.36 4.48 11.68
C ALA A 89 2.01 3.50 10.69
N ILE A 90 2.55 4.01 9.59
CA ILE A 90 3.35 3.25 8.63
C ILE A 90 4.69 3.97 8.48
N ALA A 91 5.78 3.25 8.74
CA ALA A 91 7.13 3.75 8.51
C ALA A 91 7.79 2.98 7.36
N SER A 92 8.46 3.72 6.48
CA SER A 92 9.15 3.22 5.30
C SER A 92 10.62 3.55 5.44
N LEU A 93 11.47 2.54 5.57
CA LEU A 93 12.92 2.69 5.71
C LEU A 93 13.60 2.38 4.38
N VAL A 94 14.60 3.17 4.04
CA VAL A 94 15.39 2.98 2.82
C VAL A 94 16.88 3.03 3.17
N GLY A 95 17.64 2.04 2.71
CA GLY A 95 19.08 1.90 2.99
C GLY A 95 19.41 1.04 4.21
N SER A 96 20.64 1.16 4.73
CA SER A 96 21.04 0.67 6.06
C SER A 96 21.48 1.81 6.93
N PHE A 97 20.80 1.96 8.05
CA PHE A 97 21.29 2.75 9.16
C PHE A 97 22.59 2.15 9.70
N GLU A 98 23.53 3.02 10.05
CA GLU A 98 24.83 2.59 10.56
C GLU A 98 24.64 1.69 11.81
N ASN A 99 25.39 0.59 11.89
CA ASN A 99 25.38 -0.38 13.00
C ASN A 99 24.17 -1.31 13.10
N TYR A 100 23.19 -1.23 12.20
CA TYR A 100 22.03 -2.12 12.21
C TYR A 100 22.01 -3.05 11.00
N GLU A 101 21.73 -4.34 11.23
CA GLU A 101 21.14 -5.16 10.17
C GLU A 101 19.73 -4.64 9.87
N ALA A 102 19.26 -4.83 8.64
CA ALA A 102 17.98 -4.22 8.23
C ALA A 102 16.77 -4.71 9.04
N GLU A 103 16.84 -5.87 9.69
CA GLU A 103 15.76 -6.36 10.58
C GLU A 103 15.79 -5.64 11.92
N ASP A 104 16.97 -5.48 12.52
CA ASP A 104 17.17 -4.74 13.76
C ASP A 104 16.77 -3.26 13.60
N ALA A 105 17.10 -2.65 12.46
CA ALA A 105 16.69 -1.27 12.17
C ALA A 105 15.16 -1.12 12.11
N LEU A 106 14.45 -2.09 11.53
CA LEU A 106 12.98 -2.08 11.48
C LEU A 106 12.39 -2.23 12.88
N GLU A 107 12.93 -3.15 13.68
CA GLU A 107 12.45 -3.38 15.04
C GLU A 107 12.68 -2.17 15.93
N GLU A 108 13.88 -1.59 15.90
CA GLU A 108 14.24 -0.41 16.70
C GLU A 108 13.38 0.79 16.30
N ALA A 109 13.26 1.08 14.99
CA ALA A 109 12.40 2.14 14.49
C ALA A 109 10.96 1.96 14.96
N ARG A 110 10.43 0.73 14.90
CA ARG A 110 9.08 0.44 15.35
C ARG A 110 8.93 0.68 16.85
N GLY A 111 9.90 0.24 17.65
CA GLY A 111 9.92 0.47 19.10
C GLY A 111 9.84 1.95 19.46
N LEU A 112 10.70 2.76 18.84
CA LEU A 112 10.74 4.21 19.03
C LEU A 112 9.44 4.89 18.59
N ILE A 113 8.90 4.51 17.42
CA ILE A 113 7.63 5.07 16.92
C ILE A 113 6.47 4.67 17.83
N THR A 114 6.36 3.39 18.21
CA THR A 114 5.32 2.90 19.13
C THR A 114 5.37 3.61 20.48
N ALA A 115 6.56 3.91 21.00
CA ALA A 115 6.71 4.69 22.23
C ALA A 115 6.15 6.11 22.09
N ALA A 116 6.28 6.73 20.92
CA ALA A 116 5.78 8.08 20.66
C ALA A 116 4.28 8.15 20.35
N VAL A 117 3.74 7.22 19.53
CA VAL A 117 2.32 7.25 19.11
C VAL A 117 1.38 6.51 20.06
N GLY A 118 1.92 5.64 20.93
CA GLY A 118 1.18 4.84 21.89
C GLY A 118 1.05 3.37 21.50
N THR A 119 1.01 2.50 22.51
CA THR A 119 1.04 1.03 22.36
C THR A 119 -0.19 0.41 21.70
N HIS A 120 -1.32 1.13 21.67
CA HIS A 120 -2.56 0.66 21.06
C HIS A 120 -2.67 1.02 19.58
N VAL A 121 -1.75 1.85 19.07
CA VAL A 121 -1.72 2.23 17.66
C VAL A 121 -0.97 1.15 16.88
N PRO A 122 -1.58 0.50 15.87
CA PRO A 122 -0.86 -0.42 15.00
C PRO A 122 0.23 0.34 14.24
N VAL A 123 1.48 -0.11 14.41
CA VAL A 123 2.67 0.43 13.73
C VAL A 123 3.26 -0.64 12.83
N ILE A 124 3.36 -0.34 11.53
CA ILE A 124 4.05 -1.20 10.57
C ILE A 124 5.29 -0.48 10.07
N THR A 125 6.46 -1.07 10.25
CA THR A 125 7.72 -0.60 9.67
C THR A 125 8.12 -1.54 8.55
N HIS A 126 8.59 -1.02 7.42
CA HIS A 126 8.99 -1.86 6.30
C HIS A 126 10.15 -1.28 5.49
N CYS A 127 10.94 -2.14 4.85
CA CYS A 127 11.99 -1.74 3.93
C CYS A 127 11.39 -1.44 2.55
N SER A 128 11.65 -0.25 2.03
CA SER A 128 11.28 0.15 0.68
C SER A 128 12.50 0.26 -0.24
N LEU A 129 12.29 0.29 -1.55
CA LEU A 129 13.32 0.61 -2.55
C LEU A 129 13.52 2.13 -2.71
N GLY A 130 12.65 2.93 -2.10
CA GLY A 130 12.62 4.39 -2.24
C GLY A 130 11.35 4.96 -1.63
N ILE A 131 11.33 6.26 -1.39
CA ILE A 131 10.18 6.94 -0.78
C ILE A 131 9.75 8.13 -1.61
N ILE A 132 8.47 8.48 -1.48
CA ILE A 132 7.81 9.60 -2.11
C ILE A 132 7.15 10.40 -1.01
N SER A 133 7.48 11.68 -0.87
CA SER A 133 6.76 12.57 0.04
C SER A 133 6.47 13.89 -0.66
N ASP A 134 5.53 14.65 -0.12
CA ASP A 134 5.28 16.05 -0.48
C ASP A 134 6.52 16.96 -0.28
N GLU A 135 7.36 16.63 0.70
CA GLU A 135 8.55 17.41 1.07
C GLU A 135 9.86 17.00 0.37
N SER A 136 9.89 15.89 -0.35
CA SER A 136 11.13 15.36 -0.96
C SER A 136 10.96 15.06 -2.45
N GLN A 137 12.00 15.34 -3.24
CA GLN A 137 12.11 14.77 -4.58
C GLN A 137 12.12 13.24 -4.48
N GLU A 138 11.44 12.53 -5.39
CA GLU A 138 11.40 11.06 -5.41
C GLU A 138 12.81 10.45 -5.28
N VAL A 139 13.12 9.84 -4.13
CA VAL A 139 14.44 9.26 -3.92
C VAL A 139 14.38 7.79 -4.32
N THR A 140 14.99 7.48 -5.47
CA THR A 140 15.10 6.12 -5.98
C THR A 140 16.47 5.53 -5.65
N TYR A 141 16.51 4.33 -5.05
CA TYR A 141 17.74 3.53 -5.09
C TYR A 141 17.91 2.94 -6.49
N MET A 142 19.02 3.26 -7.15
CA MET A 142 19.37 2.67 -8.43
C MET A 142 19.59 1.16 -8.28
N LEU A 143 18.64 0.37 -8.75
CA LEU A 143 18.94 -1.00 -9.18
C LEU A 143 19.33 -0.92 -10.66
N PRO A 144 20.63 -1.05 -11.02
CA PRO A 144 21.00 -1.16 -12.42
C PRO A 144 20.30 -2.39 -13.00
N ILE A 145 19.37 -2.14 -13.92
CA ILE A 145 18.65 -3.15 -14.72
C ILE A 145 19.66 -4.05 -15.49
N ALA A 146 20.93 -3.66 -15.54
CA ALA A 146 22.03 -4.30 -16.26
C ALA A 146 22.88 -5.34 -15.47
N SER A 147 22.67 -5.60 -14.17
CA SER A 147 23.52 -6.61 -13.49
C SER A 147 23.07 -8.06 -13.79
N PRO A 148 23.98 -8.95 -14.28
CA PRO A 148 23.64 -10.33 -14.63
C PRO A 148 23.28 -11.22 -13.42
N ALA A 149 23.50 -10.77 -12.18
CA ALA A 149 23.28 -11.53 -10.96
C ALA A 149 21.83 -11.46 -10.44
N TYR A 150 20.88 -12.07 -11.15
CA TYR A 150 19.52 -12.31 -10.64
C TYR A 150 19.34 -13.74 -10.07
N ARG A 151 20.43 -14.51 -9.90
CA ARG A 151 20.36 -15.92 -9.43
C ARG A 151 20.65 -16.13 -7.95
N VAL A 152 21.19 -15.14 -7.24
CA VAL A 152 21.31 -15.15 -5.78
C VAL A 152 21.10 -13.70 -5.35
N PHE A 153 19.84 -13.31 -5.13
CA PHE A 153 19.57 -12.03 -4.49
C PHE A 153 19.91 -12.19 -3.01
N ASN A 154 21.14 -11.87 -2.62
CA ASN A 154 21.47 -11.59 -1.23
C ASN A 154 21.29 -10.07 -1.00
N PRO A 155 20.18 -9.64 -0.39
CA PRO A 155 19.91 -8.23 -0.12
C PRO A 155 20.92 -7.60 0.84
N ASN A 156 21.69 -8.40 1.59
CA ASN A 156 22.79 -7.89 2.41
C ASN A 156 23.89 -7.25 1.55
N VAL A 157 23.98 -7.56 0.25
CA VAL A 157 24.96 -6.98 -0.67
C VAL A 157 24.51 -5.61 -1.23
N LEU A 158 23.21 -5.35 -1.32
CA LEU A 158 22.67 -4.08 -1.84
C LEU A 158 22.69 -2.96 -0.79
N ILE A 159 22.80 -3.34 0.47
CA ILE A 159 22.87 -2.46 1.62
C ILE A 159 24.32 -1.98 1.85
N GLN A 160 25.32 -2.73 1.36
CA GLN A 160 26.75 -2.38 1.50
C GLN A 160 27.26 -1.34 0.48
N GLY A 161 26.41 -0.83 -0.40
CA GLY A 161 26.76 0.33 -1.21
C GLY A 161 26.78 1.57 -0.34
N LYS A 162 27.96 2.10 0.00
CA LYS A 162 28.16 3.42 0.63
C LYS A 162 27.48 4.51 -0.22
N SER A 163 26.19 4.71 0.01
CA SER A 163 25.42 5.84 -0.49
C SER A 163 24.75 6.43 0.75
N ASN A 164 25.00 7.71 1.00
CA ASN A 164 24.41 8.52 2.09
C ASN A 164 22.90 8.74 1.89
N SER A 165 22.15 7.69 1.55
CA SER A 165 20.75 7.74 1.14
C SER A 165 19.80 7.16 2.18
N ASN A 166 20.29 6.90 3.40
CA ASN A 166 19.46 6.43 4.52
C ASN A 166 18.32 7.40 4.74
N ARG A 167 17.10 6.88 4.66
CA ARG A 167 15.90 7.68 4.81
C ARG A 167 14.84 6.90 5.55
N ILE A 168 14.11 7.60 6.40
CA ILE A 168 12.86 7.13 6.99
C ILE A 168 11.74 8.08 6.61
N MET A 169 10.61 7.52 6.20
CA MET A 169 9.36 8.24 6.06
C MET A 169 8.35 7.67 7.03
N LEU A 170 7.74 8.51 7.85
CA LEU A 170 6.67 8.13 8.76
C LEU A 170 5.37 8.77 8.28
N THR A 171 4.32 7.96 8.13
CA THR A 171 2.96 8.43 7.85
C THR A 171 2.03 7.98 8.98
N VAL A 172 1.31 8.93 9.57
CA VAL A 172 0.32 8.71 10.63
C VAL A 172 -1.04 9.19 10.18
N GLY A 173 -2.10 8.45 10.53
CA GLY A 173 -3.46 8.82 10.18
C GLY A 173 -4.39 8.82 11.37
N PHE A 174 -5.22 9.84 11.47
CA PHE A 174 -6.37 9.93 12.37
C PHE A 174 -7.65 9.89 11.53
N LEU A 175 -8.51 8.92 11.81
CA LEU A 175 -9.69 8.60 11.01
C LEU A 175 -10.92 8.46 11.93
N PRO A 176 -11.58 9.57 12.33
CA PRO A 176 -12.74 9.50 13.20
C PRO A 176 -13.88 8.70 12.53
N GLY A 177 -14.56 7.87 13.31
CA GLY A 177 -15.59 6.95 12.81
C GLY A 177 -15.04 5.68 12.16
N MET A 178 -13.75 5.37 12.36
CA MET A 178 -13.11 4.13 11.92
C MET A 178 -12.34 3.47 13.07
N LYS A 179 -12.27 2.13 13.03
CA LYS A 179 -11.29 1.35 13.81
C LYS A 179 -10.28 0.73 12.86
N VAL A 180 -9.03 0.72 13.31
CA VAL A 180 -7.91 0.17 12.55
C VAL A 180 -7.18 -0.85 13.42
N THR A 181 -6.80 -1.98 12.82
CA THR A 181 -5.97 -3.00 13.49
C THR A 181 -5.02 -3.66 12.49
N ALA A 182 -3.95 -4.27 12.99
CA ALA A 182 -3.04 -5.09 12.22
C ALA A 182 -3.36 -6.57 12.44
N ILE A 183 -3.58 -7.32 11.35
CA ILE A 183 -3.88 -8.76 11.38
C ILE A 183 -2.79 -9.48 10.59
N PRO A 184 -2.06 -10.44 11.18
CA PRO A 184 -1.01 -11.18 10.49
C PRO A 184 -1.55 -12.37 9.69
N LEU A 185 -0.87 -12.67 8.59
CA LEU A 185 -0.93 -13.97 7.93
C LEU A 185 0.18 -14.87 8.49
N LEU A 186 -0.22 -15.87 9.27
CA LEU A 186 0.68 -16.85 9.87
C LEU A 186 1.10 -17.92 8.86
N GLN A 187 2.34 -18.40 9.01
CA GLN A 187 2.84 -19.59 8.34
C GLN A 187 2.90 -20.77 9.33
N GLN A 188 2.37 -21.93 8.92
CA GLN A 188 2.59 -23.16 9.67
C GLN A 188 3.99 -23.70 9.39
N ILE A 189 4.72 -24.01 10.47
CA ILE A 189 6.09 -24.54 10.43
C ILE A 189 6.10 -26.06 10.14
N GLU A 190 4.95 -26.74 10.22
CA GLU A 190 4.83 -28.17 9.89
C GLU A 190 4.92 -28.41 8.37
N GLU A 191 5.70 -29.41 7.94
CA GLU A 191 5.83 -29.76 6.52
C GLU A 191 4.56 -30.46 5.98
N PRO A 192 4.01 -30.04 4.81
CA PRO A 192 4.47 -28.92 3.99
C PRO A 192 4.05 -27.57 4.59
N GLU A 193 4.97 -26.61 4.58
CA GLU A 193 4.68 -25.24 5.03
C GLU A 193 3.45 -24.68 4.32
N THR A 194 2.41 -24.34 5.10
CA THR A 194 1.16 -23.81 4.56
C THR A 194 0.81 -22.48 5.20
N LEU A 195 0.39 -21.54 4.36
CA LEU A 195 -0.11 -20.25 4.81
C LEU A 195 -1.51 -20.44 5.39
N MET A 196 -1.74 -19.91 6.60
CA MET A 196 -3.02 -20.01 7.32
C MET A 196 -4.07 -19.04 6.75
N PHE A 197 -4.35 -19.16 5.45
CA PHE A 197 -5.22 -18.24 4.71
C PHE A 197 -6.65 -18.19 5.28
N ASP A 198 -7.24 -19.33 5.60
CA ASP A 198 -8.63 -19.38 6.09
C ASP A 198 -8.76 -18.66 7.43
N LYS A 199 -7.78 -18.83 8.33
CA LYS A 199 -7.72 -18.08 9.59
C LYS A 199 -7.55 -16.58 9.33
N PHE A 200 -6.60 -16.21 8.47
CA PHE A 200 -6.37 -14.81 8.11
C PHE A 200 -7.62 -14.10 7.59
N VAL A 201 -8.38 -14.71 6.68
CA VAL A 201 -9.65 -14.16 6.20
C VAL A 201 -10.69 -14.11 7.31
N THR A 202 -10.77 -15.14 8.13
CA THR A 202 -11.73 -15.21 9.26
C THR A 202 -11.47 -14.09 10.25
N ASP A 203 -10.22 -13.89 10.68
CA ASP A 203 -9.82 -12.85 11.63
C ASP A 203 -10.17 -11.44 11.09
N ILE A 204 -9.93 -11.18 9.79
CA ILE A 204 -10.33 -9.92 9.13
C ILE A 204 -11.85 -9.72 9.16
N ARG A 205 -12.62 -10.77 8.88
CA ARG A 205 -14.09 -10.73 8.86
C ARG A 205 -14.67 -10.57 10.26
N GLU A 206 -14.13 -11.25 11.25
CA GLU A 206 -14.55 -11.15 12.65
C GLU A 206 -14.29 -9.74 13.18
N PHE A 207 -13.09 -9.20 12.95
CA PHE A 207 -12.80 -7.80 13.28
C PHE A 207 -13.79 -6.85 12.60
N SER A 208 -13.98 -6.98 11.29
CA SER A 208 -14.90 -6.11 10.53
C SER A 208 -16.34 -6.22 11.05
N THR A 209 -16.81 -7.43 11.35
CA THR A 209 -18.16 -7.69 11.86
C THR A 209 -18.33 -7.09 13.26
N SER A 210 -17.33 -7.24 14.14
CA SER A 210 -17.39 -6.71 15.50
C SER A 210 -17.46 -5.18 15.53
N VAL A 211 -16.79 -4.49 14.60
CA VAL A 211 -16.74 -3.03 14.54
C VAL A 211 -17.91 -2.43 13.76
N SER A 212 -18.25 -3.01 12.60
CA SER A 212 -19.16 -2.41 11.62
C SER A 212 -20.49 -3.16 11.46
N GLY A 213 -20.59 -4.39 11.98
CA GLY A 213 -21.67 -5.32 11.66
C GLY A 213 -21.59 -5.89 10.24
N CYS A 214 -20.55 -5.56 9.46
CA CYS A 214 -20.34 -6.05 8.09
C CYS A 214 -19.12 -6.97 8.01
N ASN A 215 -19.23 -8.03 7.22
CA ASN A 215 -18.17 -9.04 7.05
C ASN A 215 -17.03 -8.57 6.13
N SER A 216 -16.97 -7.30 5.72
CA SER A 216 -15.91 -6.81 4.84
C SER A 216 -15.48 -5.42 5.29
N PRO A 217 -14.16 -5.17 5.42
CA PRO A 217 -13.65 -3.87 5.80
C PRO A 217 -13.82 -2.86 4.65
N ALA A 218 -13.67 -1.58 4.96
CA ALA A 218 -13.65 -0.53 3.96
C ALA A 218 -12.36 -0.58 3.12
N ALA A 219 -11.22 -0.77 3.78
CA ALA A 219 -9.92 -0.87 3.13
C ALA A 219 -8.97 -1.81 3.86
N ILE A 220 -7.98 -2.30 3.12
CA ILE A 220 -6.87 -3.11 3.59
C ILE A 220 -5.58 -2.58 2.95
N ILE A 221 -4.57 -2.27 3.77
CA ILE A 221 -3.20 -2.03 3.31
C ILE A 221 -2.37 -3.24 3.74
N MET A 222 -1.78 -3.94 2.78
CA MET A 222 -1.12 -5.23 3.02
C MET A 222 0.38 -5.15 2.71
N PHE A 223 1.19 -5.72 3.60
CA PHE A 223 2.64 -5.90 3.41
C PHE A 223 2.95 -7.39 3.46
N GLY A 224 3.48 -7.93 2.36
CA GLY A 224 3.90 -9.33 2.26
C GLY A 224 5.40 -9.47 2.40
N ASP A 225 5.86 -10.59 2.98
CA ASP A 225 7.27 -10.92 3.06
C ASP A 225 7.75 -11.42 1.69
N ARG A 226 8.87 -10.85 1.24
CA ARG A 226 9.56 -11.22 -0.01
C ARG A 226 9.96 -12.70 -0.11
N TYR A 227 10.06 -13.44 1.00
CA TYR A 227 10.45 -14.84 1.00
C TYR A 227 9.29 -15.79 0.67
N HIS A 228 8.04 -15.30 0.63
CA HIS A 228 6.88 -16.12 0.33
C HIS A 228 6.29 -15.83 -1.05
N ASP A 229 6.59 -16.70 -2.02
CA ASP A 229 5.97 -16.66 -3.36
C ASP A 229 4.44 -16.84 -3.32
N GLY A 230 3.90 -17.37 -2.21
CA GLY A 230 2.48 -17.60 -1.99
C GLY A 230 1.63 -16.33 -1.80
N ILE A 231 2.24 -15.17 -1.55
CA ILE A 231 1.51 -13.92 -1.27
C ILE A 231 0.63 -13.48 -2.44
N ILE A 232 1.07 -13.71 -3.68
CA ILE A 232 0.23 -13.41 -4.86
C ILE A 232 -1.08 -14.21 -4.81
N ASN A 233 -1.01 -15.48 -4.45
CA ASN A 233 -2.20 -16.34 -4.34
C ASN A 233 -3.10 -15.91 -3.17
N VAL A 234 -2.52 -15.41 -2.07
CA VAL A 234 -3.28 -14.85 -0.94
C VAL A 234 -4.08 -13.64 -1.39
N VAL A 235 -3.45 -12.68 -2.09
CA VAL A 235 -4.12 -11.47 -2.59
C VAL A 235 -5.24 -11.82 -3.59
N GLU A 236 -5.02 -12.81 -4.47
CA GLU A 236 -6.06 -13.31 -5.36
C GLU A 236 -7.25 -13.89 -4.59
N LYS A 237 -7.01 -14.75 -3.60
CA LYS A 237 -8.12 -15.29 -2.79
C LYS A 237 -8.80 -14.21 -1.94
N MET A 238 -8.08 -13.17 -1.52
CA MET A 238 -8.68 -11.99 -0.86
C MET A 238 -9.63 -11.23 -1.78
N ASP A 239 -9.34 -11.09 -3.08
CA ASP A 239 -10.26 -10.49 -4.05
C ASP A 239 -11.58 -11.26 -4.14
N TYR A 240 -11.52 -12.59 -4.01
CA TYR A 240 -12.70 -13.45 -3.95
C TYR A 240 -13.43 -13.35 -2.61
N ALA A 241 -12.70 -13.35 -1.50
CA ALA A 241 -13.29 -13.41 -0.15
C ALA A 241 -13.89 -12.07 0.33
N MET A 242 -13.41 -10.94 -0.18
CA MET A 242 -13.84 -9.61 0.26
C MET A 242 -14.84 -8.96 -0.69
N SER A 243 -15.76 -8.15 -0.16
CA SER A 243 -16.69 -7.35 -0.95
C SER A 243 -15.98 -6.57 -2.07
N PRO A 244 -16.55 -6.47 -3.29
CA PRO A 244 -15.95 -5.67 -4.37
C PRO A 244 -15.72 -4.20 -4.03
N LYS A 245 -16.38 -3.69 -2.97
CA LYS A 245 -16.20 -2.32 -2.46
C LYS A 245 -14.97 -2.16 -1.56
N THR A 246 -14.42 -3.26 -1.03
CA THR A 246 -13.22 -3.22 -0.18
C THR A 246 -11.99 -2.90 -1.02
N VAL A 247 -11.33 -1.80 -0.70
CA VAL A 247 -10.05 -1.44 -1.33
C VAL A 247 -8.94 -2.32 -0.75
N ILE A 248 -8.06 -2.86 -1.60
CA ILE A 248 -6.88 -3.63 -1.16
C ILE A 248 -5.66 -3.10 -1.90
N VAL A 249 -4.69 -2.57 -1.17
CA VAL A 249 -3.45 -2.00 -1.71
C VAL A 249 -2.24 -2.43 -0.90
N GLY A 250 -1.03 -2.15 -1.37
CA GLY A 250 0.21 -2.33 -0.59
C GLY A 250 1.37 -2.95 -1.35
N ASP A 251 2.34 -3.49 -0.61
CA ASP A 251 3.57 -4.10 -1.14
C ASP A 251 3.57 -5.61 -0.88
N PRO A 252 3.49 -6.46 -1.92
CA PRO A 252 3.49 -7.91 -1.73
C PRO A 252 4.90 -8.50 -1.48
N PHE A 253 5.97 -7.71 -1.61
CA PHE A 253 7.36 -8.20 -1.53
C PHE A 253 8.27 -7.25 -0.74
N SER A 254 7.89 -6.96 0.50
CA SER A 254 8.65 -6.15 1.43
C SER A 254 9.36 -7.01 2.47
N ARG A 255 10.31 -6.43 3.22
CA ARG A 255 10.66 -6.90 4.56
C ARG A 255 9.92 -5.99 5.53
N PHE A 256 9.23 -6.52 6.54
CA PHE A 256 8.41 -5.71 7.44
C PHE A 256 8.50 -6.20 8.89
N GLN A 257 8.12 -5.32 9.82
CA GLN A 257 7.92 -5.61 11.23
C GLN A 257 6.62 -4.95 11.69
N TYR A 258 5.84 -5.65 12.52
CA TYR A 258 4.61 -5.12 13.11
C TYR A 258 4.43 -5.47 14.59
N THR A 259 5.11 -6.51 15.09
CA THR A 259 5.09 -6.94 16.50
C THR A 259 6.52 -7.20 16.99
N LYS A 260 6.69 -7.35 18.32
CA LYS A 260 7.94 -7.82 18.94
C LYS A 260 8.02 -9.35 19.02
N ASP A 261 6.90 -10.04 18.80
CA ASP A 261 6.82 -11.48 19.07
C ASP A 261 7.69 -12.27 18.08
N PRO A 262 8.79 -12.89 18.54
CA PRO A 262 9.70 -13.63 17.66
C PRO A 262 9.25 -15.08 17.43
N HIS A 263 8.13 -15.52 18.01
CA HIS A 263 7.73 -16.92 18.01
C HIS A 263 6.88 -17.35 16.81
N ASP A 264 6.29 -16.39 16.10
CA ASP A 264 5.48 -16.67 14.91
C ASP A 264 6.19 -16.19 13.64
N VAL A 265 6.25 -17.06 12.63
CA VAL A 265 6.72 -16.69 11.29
C VAL A 265 5.54 -16.09 10.52
N TYR A 266 5.66 -14.80 10.19
CA TYR A 266 4.63 -14.04 9.51
C TYR A 266 4.93 -13.92 8.02
N ALA A 267 4.01 -14.38 7.18
CA ALA A 267 4.15 -14.24 5.74
C ALA A 267 3.66 -12.88 5.22
N ALA A 268 2.72 -12.25 5.92
CA ALA A 268 2.22 -10.92 5.61
C ALA A 268 1.54 -10.29 6.83
N VAL A 269 1.27 -8.99 6.75
CA VAL A 269 0.39 -8.27 7.67
C VAL A 269 -0.60 -7.42 6.88
N ALA A 270 -1.86 -7.38 7.34
CA ALA A 270 -2.91 -6.51 6.82
C ALA A 270 -3.28 -5.47 7.87
N LEU A 271 -3.14 -4.19 7.51
CA LEU A 271 -3.75 -3.08 8.23
C LEU A 271 -5.19 -2.93 7.75
N VAL A 272 -6.15 -3.23 8.62
CA VAL A 272 -7.57 -3.37 8.29
C VAL A 272 -8.37 -2.18 8.81
N PHE A 273 -9.13 -1.54 7.92
CA PHE A 273 -9.92 -0.35 8.22
C PHE A 273 -11.41 -0.70 8.21
N ALA A 274 -12.05 -0.67 9.37
CA ALA A 274 -13.48 -0.96 9.52
C ALA A 274 -14.25 0.30 9.96
N VAL A 275 -15.43 0.52 9.37
CA VAL A 275 -16.31 1.65 9.70
C VAL A 275 -16.97 1.40 11.04
N GLU A 276 -16.83 2.31 11.99
CA GLU A 276 -17.41 2.16 13.32
C GLU A 276 -18.93 2.36 13.28
N ARG A 277 -19.68 1.30 13.64
CA ARG A 277 -21.15 1.34 13.64
C ARG A 277 -21.72 2.35 14.64
N ASN A 278 -21.05 2.49 15.79
CA ASN A 278 -21.49 3.33 16.91
C ASN A 278 -20.69 4.64 16.99
N LYS A 279 -20.28 5.20 15.83
CA LYS A 279 -19.57 6.46 15.80
C LYS A 279 -20.42 7.61 16.39
N PRO A 280 -19.81 8.59 17.07
CA PRO A 280 -20.54 9.71 17.64
C PRO A 280 -21.39 10.48 16.59
N PRO A 281 -22.54 11.07 16.99
CA PRO A 281 -23.31 11.94 16.11
C PRO A 281 -22.46 13.10 15.59
N GLY A 282 -22.60 13.44 14.31
CA GLY A 282 -21.83 14.52 13.68
C GLY A 282 -20.45 14.11 13.14
N ILE A 283 -20.08 12.83 13.24
CA ILE A 283 -18.91 12.29 12.51
C ILE A 283 -19.35 11.82 11.12
N GLY A 284 -18.85 12.53 10.11
CA GLY A 284 -18.99 12.18 8.70
C GLY A 284 -18.41 10.82 8.30
N GLU A 285 -18.34 10.57 6.99
CA GLU A 285 -17.89 9.31 6.41
C GLU A 285 -16.51 9.43 5.75
N THR A 286 -15.57 8.58 6.18
CA THR A 286 -14.30 8.38 5.48
C THR A 286 -14.45 7.31 4.40
N GLN A 287 -13.95 7.58 3.21
CA GLN A 287 -13.96 6.65 2.06
C GLN A 287 -12.56 6.47 1.50
N PHE A 288 -12.31 5.26 0.98
CA PHE A 288 -11.06 4.89 0.33
C PHE A 288 -11.31 4.62 -1.14
N HIS A 289 -10.42 5.11 -1.99
CA HIS A 289 -10.47 4.88 -3.42
C HIS A 289 -9.09 4.42 -3.88
N ALA A 290 -9.04 3.38 -4.72
CA ALA A 290 -7.81 2.91 -5.32
C ALA A 290 -7.85 3.05 -6.84
N VAL A 291 -6.80 3.68 -7.37
CA VAL A 291 -6.64 3.92 -8.80
C VAL A 291 -5.30 3.34 -9.24
N LEU A 292 -5.28 2.59 -10.35
CA LEU A 292 -4.09 1.96 -10.89
C LEU A 292 -3.69 2.62 -12.21
N ALA A 293 -2.42 2.97 -12.34
CA ALA A 293 -1.78 3.17 -13.63
C ALA A 293 -0.91 1.94 -13.97
N SER A 294 -1.06 1.39 -15.17
CA SER A 294 -0.25 0.28 -15.68
C SER A 294 0.73 0.77 -16.73
N ARG A 295 2.01 0.42 -16.58
CA ARG A 295 3.05 0.72 -17.59
C ARG A 295 3.30 -0.44 -18.56
N LEU A 296 2.53 -1.52 -18.45
CA LEU A 296 2.66 -2.70 -19.29
C LEU A 296 1.64 -2.70 -20.43
N SER A 297 2.09 -3.01 -21.64
CA SER A 297 1.25 -3.24 -22.81
C SER A 297 1.32 -4.69 -23.30
N PRO A 298 0.21 -5.27 -23.76
CA PRO A 298 0.18 -6.60 -24.32
C PRO A 298 0.89 -6.63 -25.69
N VAL A 299 1.55 -7.75 -26.00
CA VAL A 299 2.22 -7.99 -27.28
C VAL A 299 1.96 -9.42 -27.76
N GLY A 300 1.86 -9.58 -29.08
CA GLY A 300 1.67 -10.88 -29.72
C GLY A 300 0.29 -11.48 -29.49
N PRO A 301 0.06 -12.73 -29.90
CA PRO A 301 -1.20 -13.44 -29.72
C PRO A 301 -1.35 -14.01 -28.29
N THR A 302 -2.52 -14.57 -28.00
CA THR A 302 -2.75 -15.39 -26.81
C THR A 302 -2.24 -16.82 -27.05
N TYR A 303 -1.54 -17.35 -26.06
CA TYR A 303 -1.01 -18.70 -26.02
C TYR A 303 -1.73 -19.51 -24.95
N LYS A 304 -1.68 -20.84 -25.08
CA LYS A 304 -2.18 -21.80 -24.10
C LYS A 304 -1.02 -22.65 -23.60
N VAL A 305 -0.92 -22.81 -22.29
CA VAL A 305 0.05 -23.69 -21.65
C VAL A 305 -0.31 -25.14 -21.96
N SER A 306 0.55 -25.83 -22.69
CA SER A 306 0.35 -27.24 -23.06
C SER A 306 0.97 -28.18 -22.03
N PHE A 307 2.09 -27.79 -21.42
CA PHE A 307 2.77 -28.58 -20.41
C PHE A 307 3.52 -27.67 -19.44
N VAL A 308 3.54 -28.07 -18.16
CA VAL A 308 4.35 -27.45 -17.11
C VAL A 308 5.24 -28.55 -16.53
N ARG A 309 6.55 -28.33 -16.56
CA ARG A 309 7.50 -29.30 -16.02
C ARG A 309 7.40 -29.30 -14.49
N LYS A 310 7.16 -30.49 -13.91
CA LYS A 310 6.94 -30.71 -12.47
C LYS A 310 8.05 -30.05 -11.63
N ASN A 311 7.64 -29.35 -10.56
CA ASN A 311 8.51 -28.61 -9.63
C ASN A 311 9.40 -27.54 -10.28
N SER A 312 8.99 -27.02 -11.44
CA SER A 312 9.75 -25.99 -12.14
C SER A 312 8.83 -24.99 -12.82
N THR A 313 9.39 -23.86 -13.21
CA THR A 313 8.69 -22.76 -13.87
C THR A 313 8.90 -22.77 -15.39
N TRP A 314 9.18 -23.96 -15.95
CA TRP A 314 9.34 -24.18 -17.38
C TRP A 314 8.01 -24.61 -18.00
N ILE A 315 7.58 -23.85 -19.01
CA ILE A 315 6.30 -24.07 -19.68
C ILE A 315 6.51 -24.30 -21.17
N ALA A 316 5.78 -25.28 -21.72
CA ALA A 316 5.55 -25.40 -23.15
C ALA A 316 4.23 -24.73 -23.48
N ALA A 317 4.17 -24.09 -24.64
CA ALA A 317 2.98 -23.37 -25.07
C ALA A 317 2.63 -23.67 -26.51
N ARG A 318 1.37 -23.43 -26.84
CA ARG A 318 0.85 -23.45 -28.20
C ARG A 318 0.01 -22.21 -28.43
N ARG A 319 -0.14 -21.77 -29.68
CA ARG A 319 -1.07 -20.69 -29.99
C ARG A 319 -2.49 -21.12 -29.62
N GLU A 320 -3.30 -20.22 -29.08
CA GLU A 320 -4.70 -20.53 -28.80
C GLU A 320 -5.41 -20.98 -30.10
N GLY A 321 -6.13 -22.10 -30.03
CA GLY A 321 -6.75 -22.75 -31.19
C GLY A 321 -5.84 -23.66 -32.03
N SER A 322 -4.52 -23.69 -31.77
CA SER A 322 -3.59 -24.62 -32.43
C SER A 322 -3.36 -25.90 -31.60
N HIS A 323 -3.00 -26.99 -32.29
CA HIS A 323 -2.59 -28.25 -31.69
C HIS A 323 -1.07 -28.36 -31.50
N GLU A 324 -0.28 -27.57 -32.26
CA GLU A 324 1.18 -27.67 -32.29
C GLU A 324 1.83 -26.87 -31.17
N ASN A 325 2.79 -27.49 -30.48
CA ASN A 325 3.63 -26.81 -29.51
C ASN A 325 4.64 -25.91 -30.23
N ILE A 326 4.88 -24.74 -29.65
CA ILE A 326 5.86 -23.77 -30.10
C ILE A 326 6.99 -23.78 -29.08
N ASP A 327 8.22 -23.91 -29.55
CA ASP A 327 9.39 -23.86 -28.68
C ASP A 327 9.60 -22.46 -28.06
N GLY A 328 10.34 -22.42 -26.96
CA GLY A 328 10.57 -21.19 -26.20
C GLY A 328 11.24 -20.07 -27.01
N GLU A 329 12.15 -20.41 -27.93
CA GLU A 329 12.87 -19.42 -28.73
C GLU A 329 11.97 -18.84 -29.83
N THR A 330 11.20 -19.68 -30.51
CA THR A 330 10.18 -19.24 -31.48
C THR A 330 9.11 -18.36 -30.82
N LEU A 331 8.67 -18.66 -29.59
CA LEU A 331 7.77 -17.78 -28.83
C LEU A 331 8.36 -16.38 -28.65
N LEU A 332 9.63 -16.29 -28.24
CA LEU A 332 10.29 -14.99 -28.06
C LEU A 332 10.52 -14.26 -29.38
N ASN A 333 10.87 -14.97 -30.44
CA ASN A 333 11.07 -14.37 -31.77
C ASN A 333 9.76 -13.76 -32.27
N GLN A 334 8.63 -14.45 -32.15
CA GLN A 334 7.31 -13.89 -32.48
C GLN A 334 7.01 -12.59 -31.72
N VAL A 335 7.43 -12.50 -30.46
CA VAL A 335 7.29 -11.27 -29.66
C VAL A 335 8.21 -10.16 -30.18
N TYR A 336 9.47 -10.46 -30.46
CA TYR A 336 10.40 -9.45 -30.99
C TYR A 336 9.99 -8.93 -32.36
N ASP A 337 9.50 -9.81 -33.23
CA ASP A 337 8.98 -9.46 -34.54
C ASP A 337 7.76 -8.52 -34.39
N ALA A 338 6.85 -8.82 -33.46
CA ALA A 338 5.70 -7.97 -33.17
C ALA A 338 6.09 -6.60 -32.57
N LEU A 339 7.20 -6.53 -31.82
CA LEU A 339 7.72 -5.27 -31.27
C LEU A 339 8.54 -4.47 -32.29
N GLY A 340 9.00 -5.09 -33.38
CA GLY A 340 9.98 -4.51 -34.30
C GLY A 340 11.36 -4.25 -33.67
N LYS A 341 11.60 -4.72 -32.43
CA LYS A 341 12.86 -4.52 -31.70
C LYS A 341 13.11 -5.65 -30.70
N ARG A 342 14.39 -5.94 -30.47
CA ARG A 342 14.82 -6.84 -29.39
C ARG A 342 14.93 -6.05 -28.09
N ILE A 343 14.08 -6.38 -27.12
CA ILE A 343 14.19 -5.90 -25.74
C ILE A 343 14.85 -6.96 -24.86
N PRO A 344 15.55 -6.58 -23.79
CA PRO A 344 16.10 -7.56 -22.85
C PRO A 344 14.99 -8.48 -22.35
N ARG A 345 15.21 -9.80 -22.38
CA ARG A 345 14.25 -10.81 -21.90
C ARG A 345 13.74 -10.52 -20.48
N ARG A 346 14.60 -9.91 -19.65
CA ARG A 346 14.31 -9.52 -18.27
C ARG A 346 13.31 -8.38 -18.13
N CYS A 347 12.92 -7.74 -19.24
CA CYS A 347 11.87 -6.72 -19.30
C CYS A 347 10.53 -7.30 -19.77
N LEU A 348 10.47 -8.59 -20.14
CA LEU A 348 9.24 -9.25 -20.57
C LEU A 348 8.52 -9.92 -19.40
N PHE A 349 7.20 -9.83 -19.44
CA PHE A 349 6.30 -10.55 -18.55
C PHE A 349 5.33 -11.39 -19.38
N ILE A 350 4.83 -12.48 -18.81
CA ILE A 350 3.59 -13.10 -19.28
C ILE A 350 2.49 -12.79 -18.27
N ALA A 351 1.31 -12.42 -18.74
CA ALA A 351 0.12 -12.40 -17.92
C ALA A 351 -0.64 -13.69 -18.17
N VAL A 352 -0.81 -14.48 -17.12
CA VAL A 352 -1.45 -15.80 -17.16
C VAL A 352 -2.87 -15.65 -16.62
N THR A 353 -3.84 -15.99 -17.45
CA THR A 353 -5.25 -16.04 -17.07
C THR A 353 -5.55 -17.42 -16.49
N LYS A 354 -5.82 -17.45 -15.19
CA LYS A 354 -6.05 -18.66 -14.42
C LYS A 354 -7.53 -18.80 -14.11
N LYS A 355 -8.09 -19.99 -14.35
CA LYS A 355 -9.42 -20.38 -13.84
C LYS A 355 -9.22 -21.41 -12.75
N ARG A 356 -9.62 -21.07 -11.53
CA ARG A 356 -9.40 -21.89 -10.32
C ARG A 356 -10.71 -22.03 -9.54
N LYS A 357 -10.91 -23.20 -8.93
CA LYS A 357 -11.92 -23.34 -7.88
C LYS A 357 -11.35 -22.69 -6.61
N CYS A 358 -12.08 -21.75 -6.04
CA CYS A 358 -11.73 -21.09 -4.80
C CYS A 358 -12.81 -21.40 -3.76
N SER A 359 -12.39 -21.86 -2.60
CA SER A 359 -13.21 -22.06 -1.41
C SER A 359 -12.46 -21.48 -0.23
N PHE A 360 -13.19 -20.94 0.72
CA PHE A 360 -12.65 -20.53 2.01
C PHE A 360 -13.72 -20.80 3.08
N GLY A 361 -13.29 -21.31 4.23
CA GLY A 361 -14.19 -21.72 5.31
C GLY A 361 -15.31 -22.66 4.82
N GLN A 362 -16.54 -22.37 5.25
CA GLN A 362 -17.74 -23.15 4.89
C GLN A 362 -18.46 -22.63 3.63
N GLU A 363 -17.94 -21.60 2.96
CA GLU A 363 -18.60 -21.06 1.76
C GLU A 363 -18.49 -22.01 0.56
N LYS A 364 -19.53 -22.02 -0.28
CA LYS A 364 -19.56 -22.86 -1.48
C LYS A 364 -18.39 -22.49 -2.40
N ALA A 365 -17.66 -23.52 -2.83
CA ALA A 365 -16.55 -23.36 -3.77
C ALA A 365 -17.04 -22.71 -5.07
N GLY A 366 -16.54 -21.51 -5.37
CA GLY A 366 -16.79 -20.78 -6.61
C GLY A 366 -15.67 -20.97 -7.62
N CYS A 367 -15.95 -20.69 -8.90
CA CYS A 367 -14.90 -20.58 -9.91
C CYS A 367 -14.46 -19.12 -10.01
N MET A 368 -13.18 -18.86 -9.75
CA MET A 368 -12.56 -17.55 -9.88
C MET A 368 -11.69 -17.52 -11.14
N THR A 369 -11.73 -16.40 -11.86
CA THR A 369 -10.80 -16.10 -12.96
C THR A 369 -9.87 -14.97 -12.51
N SER A 370 -8.57 -15.22 -12.46
CA SER A 370 -7.54 -14.23 -12.11
C SER A 370 -6.53 -14.03 -13.24
N LEU A 371 -5.89 -12.86 -13.24
CA LEU A 371 -4.74 -12.55 -14.11
C LEU A 371 -3.50 -12.34 -13.24
N THR A 372 -2.51 -13.21 -13.41
CA THR A 372 -1.24 -13.15 -12.67
C THR A 372 -0.09 -12.85 -13.62
N PHE A 373 0.79 -11.93 -13.25
CA PHE A 373 1.98 -11.63 -14.04
C PHE A 373 3.20 -12.42 -13.57
N HIS A 374 3.92 -13.01 -14.53
CA HIS A 374 5.15 -13.77 -14.31
C HIS A 374 6.28 -13.20 -15.16
N LYS A 375 7.43 -12.94 -14.53
CA LYS A 375 8.59 -12.39 -15.23
C LYS A 375 9.24 -13.47 -16.09
N VAL A 376 9.60 -13.14 -17.34
CA VAL A 376 10.33 -14.05 -18.21
C VAL A 376 11.81 -14.06 -17.80
N SER A 377 12.34 -15.26 -17.61
CA SER A 377 13.70 -15.49 -17.12
C SER A 377 14.63 -16.00 -18.20
N GLY A 378 14.13 -16.83 -19.12
CA GLY A 378 14.91 -17.40 -20.21
C GLY A 378 14.12 -18.36 -21.08
N THR A 379 14.83 -19.07 -21.95
CA THR A 379 14.28 -20.09 -22.85
C THR A 379 15.25 -21.27 -22.96
N SER A 380 14.73 -22.41 -23.38
CA SER A 380 15.47 -23.54 -23.91
C SER A 380 14.91 -23.89 -25.30
N GLN A 381 15.47 -24.91 -25.94
CA GLN A 381 14.99 -25.42 -27.24
C GLN A 381 13.52 -25.90 -27.23
N GLU A 382 12.91 -26.11 -26.07
CA GLU A 382 11.53 -26.62 -25.97
C GLU A 382 10.62 -25.79 -25.06
N TYR A 383 11.19 -25.04 -24.09
CA TYR A 383 10.41 -24.45 -23.00
C TYR A 383 10.75 -22.98 -22.78
N LEU A 384 9.74 -22.22 -22.32
CA LEU A 384 9.90 -20.88 -21.78
C LEU A 384 10.10 -20.97 -20.26
N HIS A 385 11.12 -20.30 -19.73
CA HIS A 385 11.36 -20.19 -18.30
C HIS A 385 10.79 -18.88 -17.75
N VAL A 386 9.89 -18.98 -16.78
CA VAL A 386 9.27 -17.84 -16.10
C VAL A 386 9.54 -17.86 -14.59
N PHE A 387 9.29 -16.76 -13.88
CA PHE A 387 9.39 -16.72 -12.41
C PHE A 387 8.01 -16.83 -11.77
N GLY A 388 7.95 -17.54 -10.63
CA GLY A 388 6.74 -17.73 -9.83
C GLY A 388 6.07 -19.08 -10.05
N VAL A 389 5.13 -19.41 -9.18
CA VAL A 389 4.48 -20.73 -9.09
C VAL A 389 3.01 -20.69 -9.58
N ASP A 390 2.35 -21.85 -9.59
CA ASP A 390 0.90 -22.01 -9.86
C ASP A 390 0.43 -21.75 -11.32
N ILE A 391 1.34 -21.84 -12.29
CA ILE A 391 0.95 -22.01 -13.71
C ILE A 391 0.61 -23.48 -13.93
N LYS A 392 -0.52 -23.75 -14.59
CA LYS A 392 -1.02 -25.11 -14.86
C LYS A 392 -1.28 -25.31 -16.35
N THR A 393 -1.19 -26.58 -16.77
CA THR A 393 -1.62 -26.98 -18.11
C THR A 393 -3.07 -26.54 -18.34
N GLY A 394 -3.32 -25.93 -19.50
CA GLY A 394 -4.63 -25.42 -19.88
C GLY A 394 -4.83 -23.93 -19.60
N ASP A 395 -3.98 -23.29 -18.79
CA ASP A 395 -4.01 -21.84 -18.61
C ASP A 395 -3.70 -21.12 -19.92
N THR A 396 -4.24 -19.92 -20.10
CA THR A 396 -3.92 -19.04 -21.22
C THR A 396 -2.98 -17.94 -20.76
N PHE A 397 -2.13 -17.44 -21.65
CA PHE A 397 -1.26 -16.31 -21.34
C PHE A 397 -0.95 -15.47 -22.56
N ARG A 398 -0.55 -14.22 -22.30
CA ARG A 398 -0.06 -13.28 -23.33
C ARG A 398 1.18 -12.58 -22.82
N PHE A 399 2.08 -12.18 -23.72
CA PHE A 399 3.26 -11.42 -23.37
C PHE A 399 2.92 -9.95 -23.12
N TYR A 400 3.68 -9.33 -22.22
CA TYR A 400 3.58 -7.93 -21.87
C TYR A 400 4.99 -7.33 -21.75
N HIS A 401 5.10 -6.06 -22.14
CA HIS A 401 6.34 -5.29 -22.03
C HIS A 401 6.07 -3.86 -21.53
N PRO A 402 7.07 -3.20 -20.91
CA PRO A 402 7.03 -1.77 -20.63
C PRO A 402 6.89 -0.96 -21.92
N SER A 403 5.96 0.00 -21.94
CA SER A 403 5.70 0.83 -23.11
C SER A 403 5.36 2.28 -22.72
N ASP A 404 5.41 3.17 -23.72
CA ASP A 404 5.02 4.57 -23.57
C ASP A 404 3.52 4.75 -23.28
N ALA A 405 2.70 3.71 -23.48
CA ALA A 405 1.30 3.71 -23.05
C ALA A 405 1.16 3.89 -21.52
N GLY A 406 2.23 3.67 -20.76
CA GLY A 406 2.27 4.00 -19.33
C GLY A 406 2.02 5.49 -19.06
N LEU A 407 2.51 6.42 -19.90
CA LEU A 407 2.19 7.85 -19.76
C LEU A 407 0.71 8.13 -20.01
N SER A 408 0.10 7.47 -21.00
CA SER A 408 -1.34 7.58 -21.26
C SER A 408 -2.15 7.05 -20.06
N SER A 409 -1.70 5.97 -19.44
CA SER A 409 -2.32 5.44 -18.21
C SER A 409 -2.21 6.44 -17.06
N VAL A 410 -1.05 7.05 -16.84
CA VAL A 410 -0.83 8.09 -15.81
C VAL A 410 -1.72 9.32 -16.07
N THR A 411 -1.84 9.74 -17.33
CA THR A 411 -2.72 10.85 -17.74
C THR A 411 -4.19 10.54 -17.49
N ALA A 412 -4.63 9.31 -17.77
CA ALA A 412 -5.98 8.85 -17.47
C ALA A 412 -6.26 8.86 -15.96
N VAL A 413 -5.28 8.42 -15.14
CA VAL A 413 -5.37 8.54 -13.68
C VAL A 413 -5.48 10.00 -13.26
N SER A 414 -4.62 10.88 -13.74
CA SER A 414 -4.68 12.32 -13.43
C SER A 414 -6.05 12.93 -13.76
N SER A 415 -6.63 12.57 -14.91
CA SER A 415 -7.98 13.00 -15.29
C SER A 415 -9.06 12.47 -14.35
N HIS A 416 -8.92 11.23 -13.87
CA HIS A 416 -9.82 10.66 -12.88
C HIS A 416 -9.68 11.35 -11.52
N LEU A 417 -8.46 11.62 -11.05
CA LEU A 417 -8.20 12.38 -9.82
C LEU A 417 -8.82 13.78 -9.86
N ARG A 418 -8.72 14.46 -11.02
CA ARG A 418 -9.36 15.76 -11.25
C ARG A 418 -10.87 15.74 -11.01
N SER A 419 -11.53 14.64 -11.37
CA SER A 419 -12.98 14.50 -11.17
C SER A 419 -13.40 14.47 -9.69
N PHE A 420 -12.54 13.95 -8.80
CA PHE A 420 -12.77 14.02 -7.35
C PHE A 420 -12.71 15.46 -6.84
N ASN A 421 -11.75 16.25 -7.32
CA ASN A 421 -11.61 17.64 -6.93
C ASN A 421 -12.79 18.49 -7.45
N GLN A 422 -13.22 18.30 -8.70
CA GLN A 422 -14.37 19.00 -9.27
C GLN A 422 -15.69 18.69 -8.55
N ARG A 423 -15.88 17.45 -8.08
CA ARG A 423 -17.07 17.05 -7.33
C ARG A 423 -17.19 17.79 -5.99
N GLY A 424 -16.06 18.13 -5.35
CA GLY A 424 -16.02 18.93 -4.12
C GLY A 424 -16.29 20.42 -4.33
N ASN A 425 -16.06 20.95 -5.54
CA ASN A 425 -16.25 22.38 -5.83
C ASN A 425 -17.66 22.72 -6.37
N ASN A 426 -18.38 21.74 -6.92
CA ASN A 426 -19.69 21.95 -7.57
C ASN A 426 -20.90 21.69 -6.67
N THR A 427 -20.73 21.20 -5.43
CA THR A 427 -21.84 20.99 -4.51
C THR A 427 -22.14 22.26 -3.72
N THR A 428 -23.13 23.04 -4.14
CA THR A 428 -23.62 24.25 -3.46
C THR A 428 -24.47 23.96 -2.20
N GLY A 429 -24.35 22.76 -1.61
CA GLY A 429 -25.07 22.40 -0.40
C GLY A 429 -24.56 21.10 0.21
N GLY A 430 -24.24 21.14 1.51
CA GLY A 430 -24.09 20.00 2.44
C GLY A 430 -22.99 18.97 2.16
N ASP A 431 -22.97 18.38 0.96
CA ASP A 431 -22.21 17.19 0.60
C ASP A 431 -20.85 17.58 -0.01
N LYS A 432 -20.06 18.36 0.72
CA LYS A 432 -18.71 18.72 0.27
C LYS A 432 -17.76 17.55 0.55
N HIS A 433 -17.46 16.79 -0.50
CA HIS A 433 -16.50 15.69 -0.46
C HIS A 433 -15.06 16.25 -0.56
N GLU A 434 -14.24 16.02 0.47
CA GLU A 434 -12.88 16.56 0.56
C GLU A 434 -11.84 15.43 0.60
N VAL A 435 -10.76 15.56 -0.18
CA VAL A 435 -9.61 14.65 -0.11
C VAL A 435 -8.65 15.19 0.96
N PHE A 436 -8.32 14.37 1.96
CA PHE A 436 -7.49 14.80 3.09
C PHE A 436 -6.13 14.10 3.14
N GLY A 437 -5.92 13.06 2.34
CA GLY A 437 -4.64 12.37 2.28
C GLY A 437 -4.60 11.27 1.23
N GLY A 438 -3.40 10.78 0.93
CA GLY A 438 -3.21 9.64 0.05
C GLY A 438 -1.92 8.87 0.31
N LEU A 439 -1.90 7.63 -0.21
CA LEU A 439 -0.71 6.80 -0.27
C LEU A 439 -0.41 6.37 -1.72
N ILE A 440 0.87 6.30 -2.08
CA ILE A 440 1.31 5.78 -3.39
C ILE A 440 2.19 4.55 -3.19
N PHE A 441 1.88 3.49 -3.93
CA PHE A 441 2.76 2.34 -4.11
C PHE A 441 3.16 2.29 -5.58
N THR A 442 4.45 2.33 -5.91
CA THR A 442 4.92 2.33 -7.31
C THR A 442 6.03 1.32 -7.57
N CYS A 443 5.97 0.67 -8.73
CA CYS A 443 6.99 -0.25 -9.21
C CYS A 443 8.21 0.42 -9.86
N GLY A 444 8.28 1.75 -9.92
CA GLY A 444 9.53 2.41 -10.29
C GLY A 444 9.47 3.93 -10.43
N GLY A 445 10.46 4.60 -9.84
CA GLY A 445 10.75 6.01 -10.11
C GLY A 445 11.35 6.24 -11.51
N GLU A 446 12.13 7.30 -11.64
CA GLU A 446 12.70 7.88 -12.88
C GLU A 446 13.21 6.87 -13.94
N ASN A 447 13.58 5.66 -13.53
CA ASN A 447 14.09 4.56 -14.36
C ASN A 447 13.20 4.13 -15.55
N PHE A 448 11.90 4.40 -15.55
CA PHE A 448 11.02 3.99 -16.66
C PHE A 448 10.79 5.07 -17.72
N PHE A 449 10.83 6.36 -17.34
CA PHE A 449 10.48 7.47 -18.24
C PHE A 449 11.56 8.57 -18.32
N GLY A 450 12.61 8.49 -17.50
CA GLY A 450 13.67 9.51 -17.44
C GLY A 450 13.18 10.86 -16.93
N GLN A 451 12.03 10.90 -16.24
CA GLN A 451 11.39 12.11 -15.72
C GLN A 451 11.18 11.99 -14.21
N SER A 452 11.65 13.00 -13.48
CA SER A 452 11.41 13.17 -12.04
C SER A 452 9.93 13.36 -11.75
N ASN A 453 9.44 12.79 -10.64
CA ASN A 453 8.11 13.05 -10.08
C ASN A 453 6.92 12.62 -10.95
N ILE A 454 7.14 11.76 -11.95
CA ILE A 454 6.05 11.32 -12.84
C ILE A 454 5.00 10.47 -12.10
N ASP A 455 5.39 9.85 -10.99
CA ASP A 455 4.50 9.00 -10.20
C ASP A 455 3.67 9.77 -9.21
N SER A 456 4.27 10.78 -8.58
CA SER A 456 3.60 11.65 -7.62
C SER A 456 2.76 12.75 -8.27
N SER A 457 3.13 13.24 -9.46
CA SER A 457 2.47 14.40 -10.11
C SER A 457 0.95 14.26 -10.30
N PRO A 458 0.36 13.10 -10.67
CA PRO A 458 -1.09 13.01 -10.78
C PRO A 458 -1.81 13.34 -9.47
N PHE A 459 -1.21 13.00 -8.33
CA PHE A 459 -1.79 13.31 -7.03
C PHE A 459 -1.52 14.76 -6.63
N LEU A 460 -0.24 15.18 -6.65
CA LEU A 460 0.19 16.50 -6.19
C LEU A 460 -0.44 17.64 -7.00
N ASP A 461 -0.58 17.48 -8.32
CA ASP A 461 -1.17 18.49 -9.19
C ASP A 461 -2.68 18.64 -8.99
N ASN A 462 -3.38 17.55 -8.68
CA ASN A 462 -4.83 17.56 -8.51
C ASN A 462 -5.27 17.85 -7.07
N PHE A 463 -4.41 17.62 -6.07
CA PHE A 463 -4.67 17.84 -4.65
C PHE A 463 -3.52 18.63 -3.99
N PRO A 464 -3.27 19.88 -4.40
CA PRO A 464 -2.19 20.67 -3.85
C PRO A 464 -2.39 20.91 -2.34
N GLY A 465 -1.33 20.70 -1.56
CA GLY A 465 -1.34 20.84 -0.10
C GLY A 465 -1.97 19.67 0.67
N VAL A 466 -2.41 18.61 -0.02
CA VAL A 466 -2.88 17.38 0.62
C VAL A 466 -1.71 16.45 0.89
N THR A 467 -1.64 15.93 2.12
CA THR A 467 -0.56 15.03 2.55
C THR A 467 -0.49 13.76 1.70
N LEU A 468 0.73 13.43 1.27
CA LEU A 468 1.04 12.27 0.47
C LEU A 468 2.23 11.52 1.07
N GLY A 469 2.08 10.21 1.28
CA GLY A 469 3.21 9.32 1.55
C GLY A 469 3.29 8.24 0.48
N GLY A 470 4.48 7.83 0.06
CA GLY A 470 4.59 6.75 -0.91
C GLY A 470 5.89 5.98 -0.85
N THR A 471 5.85 4.79 -1.44
CA THR A 471 6.94 3.82 -1.39
C THR A 471 7.18 3.20 -2.75
N LEU A 472 8.44 2.91 -3.04
CA LEU A 472 8.85 2.17 -4.22
C LEU A 472 8.88 0.67 -3.88
N CYS A 473 8.07 -0.09 -4.58
CA CYS A 473 7.85 -1.52 -4.40
C CYS A 473 8.42 -2.30 -5.59
N ARG A 474 8.61 -3.62 -5.43
CA ARG A 474 8.98 -4.50 -6.56
C ARG A 474 7.77 -4.83 -7.45
N ARG A 475 6.62 -4.97 -6.80
CA ARG A 475 5.28 -5.13 -7.38
C ARG A 475 4.32 -4.36 -6.49
N VAL A 476 3.15 -3.99 -6.99
CA VAL A 476 2.15 -3.28 -6.19
C VAL A 476 0.89 -4.13 -6.09
N ILE A 477 0.30 -4.19 -4.90
CA ILE A 477 -1.06 -4.68 -4.70
C ILE A 477 -2.00 -3.53 -5.05
N GLY A 478 -2.97 -3.79 -5.93
CA GLY A 478 -3.89 -2.78 -6.41
C GLY A 478 -5.24 -3.36 -6.82
N ARG A 479 -6.16 -3.46 -5.86
CA ARG A 479 -7.56 -3.78 -6.12
C ARG A 479 -8.37 -2.50 -6.17
N GLY A 480 -8.71 -2.04 -7.37
CA GLY A 480 -9.37 -0.75 -7.59
C GLY A 480 -10.17 -0.62 -8.90
N VAL A 481 -10.91 0.48 -9.01
CA VAL A 481 -11.99 0.74 -9.98
C VAL A 481 -11.53 0.75 -11.45
N LEU A 482 -10.25 0.99 -11.73
CA LEU A 482 -9.68 1.16 -13.08
C LEU A 482 -8.71 0.06 -13.51
N THR A 483 -8.90 -1.18 -13.08
CA THR A 483 -8.17 -2.35 -13.62
C THR A 483 -8.83 -2.85 -14.91
N LEU A 484 -8.53 -2.22 -16.05
CA LEU A 484 -9.00 -2.69 -17.36
C LEU A 484 -7.82 -3.20 -18.20
N TYR A 485 -7.43 -4.46 -18.00
CA TYR A 485 -6.74 -5.20 -19.05
C TYR A 485 -7.75 -5.54 -20.16
N PRO A 486 -7.35 -5.54 -21.44
CA PRO A 486 -8.26 -5.75 -22.55
C PRO A 486 -9.03 -7.07 -22.41
N LYS A 487 -10.33 -7.05 -22.72
CA LYS A 487 -11.19 -8.24 -22.71
C LYS A 487 -10.63 -9.27 -23.70
N GLU A 488 -10.37 -10.49 -23.22
CA GLU A 488 -9.84 -11.58 -24.05
C GLU A 488 -10.90 -12.15 -25.03
N SER A 489 -12.20 -11.87 -24.83
CA SER A 489 -13.27 -12.24 -25.78
C SER A 489 -14.59 -11.49 -25.51
N GLN A 490 -15.42 -11.32 -26.55
CA GLN A 490 -16.82 -10.88 -26.41
C GLN A 490 -17.58 -11.91 -25.54
N GLY A 491 -17.98 -11.50 -24.34
CA GLY A 491 -18.78 -12.31 -23.41
C GLY A 491 -18.11 -12.69 -22.08
N GLN A 492 -16.81 -12.42 -21.89
CA GLN A 492 -16.16 -12.65 -20.60
C GLN A 492 -16.30 -11.46 -19.65
N LYS A 493 -16.59 -11.75 -18.36
CA LYS A 493 -16.44 -10.78 -17.26
C LYS A 493 -14.99 -10.29 -17.25
N ALA A 494 -14.76 -9.01 -16.96
CA ALA A 494 -13.43 -8.42 -16.90
C ALA A 494 -12.51 -9.27 -15.99
N VAL A 495 -11.35 -9.69 -16.53
CA VAL A 495 -10.37 -10.48 -15.77
C VAL A 495 -9.67 -9.54 -14.80
N ARG A 496 -9.72 -9.85 -13.51
CA ARG A 496 -9.13 -9.02 -12.45
C ARG A 496 -7.70 -9.47 -12.18
N SER A 497 -6.80 -8.49 -12.13
CA SER A 497 -5.47 -8.65 -11.56
C SER A 497 -5.41 -7.77 -10.32
N CYS A 498 -4.79 -8.27 -9.26
CA CYS A 498 -4.65 -7.55 -7.99
C CYS A 498 -3.18 -7.27 -7.65
N VAL A 499 -2.24 -7.81 -8.42
CA VAL A 499 -0.79 -7.61 -8.23
C VAL A 499 -0.17 -7.23 -9.56
N HIS A 500 0.39 -6.01 -9.63
CA HIS A 500 0.80 -5.40 -10.89
C HIS A 500 2.32 -5.16 -10.93
N PRO A 501 3.07 -5.80 -11.85
CA PRO A 501 4.43 -5.38 -12.14
C PRO A 501 4.41 -4.10 -12.97
N GLY A 502 5.32 -3.16 -12.69
CA GLY A 502 5.37 -1.89 -13.41
C GLY A 502 4.09 -1.05 -13.26
N GLY A 503 3.35 -1.22 -12.17
CA GLY A 503 2.15 -0.46 -11.85
C GLY A 503 2.42 0.65 -10.83
N ILE A 504 1.52 1.63 -10.79
CA ILE A 504 1.44 2.67 -9.78
C ILE A 504 0.02 2.62 -9.20
N VAL A 505 -0.10 2.49 -7.88
CA VAL A 505 -1.37 2.46 -7.18
C VAL A 505 -1.48 3.69 -6.30
N TYR A 506 -2.52 4.48 -6.54
CA TYR A 506 -2.89 5.64 -5.74
C TYR A 506 -4.04 5.25 -4.81
N LEU A 507 -3.78 5.23 -3.51
CA LEU A 507 -4.81 5.17 -2.48
C LEU A 507 -5.20 6.60 -2.10
N ILE A 508 -6.46 6.95 -2.33
CA ILE A 508 -7.01 8.27 -2.02
C ILE A 508 -7.93 8.10 -0.82
N MET A 509 -7.75 8.95 0.19
CA MET A 509 -8.62 9.00 1.36
C MET A 509 -9.44 10.29 1.32
N SER A 510 -10.76 10.14 1.37
CA SER A 510 -11.69 11.25 1.32
C SER A 510 -12.69 11.23 2.45
N TYR A 511 -13.31 12.38 2.68
CA TYR A 511 -14.25 12.60 3.77
C TYR A 511 -15.47 13.38 3.30
N THR A 512 -16.64 12.92 3.73
CA THR A 512 -17.92 13.63 3.58
C THR A 512 -18.43 13.95 5.00
N PRO A 513 -18.50 15.23 5.41
CA PRO A 513 -18.88 15.65 6.76
C PRO A 513 -20.24 15.14 7.27
#